data_AF-A0A9X2I5C4-F1
#
_entry.id   AF-A0A9X2I5C4-F1
#
_cell.length_a   1.000
_cell.length_b   1.000
_cell.length_c   1.000
_cell.angle_alpha   90.00
_cell.angle_beta   90.00
_cell.angle_gamma   90.00
#
_symmetry.space_group_name_H-M   'P 1'
#
loop_
_entity.id
_entity.type
_entity.pdbx_description
1 polymer ?
#
loop_
_entity_poly.entity_id
_entity_poly.type
_entity_poly.pdbx_seq_one_letter_code
_entity_poly.pdbx_strand_id
1 'polypeptide(L)'
;MTNQHRFMDNRLSQKTERHRQITARYDLWYSLNDLGAGLMFVIGSILFFSEATQTPATWLFLTGSILFTVRPTIRVVQDIHLRRLSHNN
;
A
#
# COMPACT_ATOMS: atom_id res chain seq x y z
N MET A 1 38.37 -17.75 -13.21
CA MET A 1 37.36 -18.09 -12.18
C MET A 1 36.25 -17.03 -12.20
N THR A 2 35.49 -16.89 -13.31
CA THR A 2 34.71 -15.65 -13.59
C THR A 2 33.30 -15.91 -14.13
N ASN A 3 32.75 -17.11 -13.93
CA ASN A 3 31.43 -17.44 -14.47
C ASN A 3 30.32 -17.57 -13.43
N GLN A 4 30.60 -17.80 -12.13
CA GLN A 4 29.52 -17.99 -11.13
C GLN A 4 28.78 -16.70 -10.73
N HIS A 5 29.44 -15.54 -10.70
CA HIS A 5 28.79 -14.28 -10.28
C HIS A 5 27.70 -13.83 -11.27
N ARG A 6 27.98 -13.94 -12.58
CA ARG A 6 27.06 -13.53 -13.65
C ARG A 6 25.78 -14.39 -13.71
N PHE A 7 25.84 -15.65 -13.30
CA PHE A 7 24.65 -16.51 -13.22
C PHE A 7 23.72 -16.13 -12.07
N MET A 8 24.27 -15.69 -10.93
CA MET A 8 23.48 -15.25 -9.78
C MET A 8 22.82 -13.89 -10.04
N ASP A 9 23.55 -12.95 -10.64
CA ASP A 9 23.02 -11.63 -11.01
C ASP A 9 21.85 -11.75 -12.01
N ASN A 10 21.94 -12.65 -13.00
CA ASN A 10 20.85 -12.90 -13.94
C ASN A 10 19.62 -13.54 -13.27
N ARG A 11 19.81 -14.44 -12.30
CA ARG A 11 18.70 -15.10 -11.58
C ARG A 11 17.99 -14.13 -10.65
N LEU A 12 18.74 -13.28 -9.95
CA LEU A 12 18.20 -12.21 -9.13
C LEU A 12 17.48 -11.17 -10.00
N SER A 13 18.10 -10.72 -11.10
CA SER A 13 17.49 -9.76 -12.02
C SER A 13 16.23 -10.31 -12.69
N GLN A 14 16.18 -11.58 -13.10
CA GLN A 14 14.95 -12.18 -13.67
C GLN A 14 13.85 -12.40 -12.63
N LYS A 15 14.19 -12.78 -11.39
CA LYS A 15 13.21 -12.87 -10.28
C LYS A 15 12.65 -11.48 -9.97
N THR A 16 13.50 -10.46 -9.97
CA THR A 16 13.15 -9.05 -9.78
C THR A 16 12.24 -8.54 -10.89
N GLU A 17 12.53 -8.84 -12.17
CA GLU A 17 11.71 -8.37 -13.30
C GLU A 17 10.29 -8.96 -13.30
N ARG A 18 10.12 -10.26 -13.00
CA ARG A 18 8.77 -10.86 -12.88
C ARG A 18 8.02 -10.41 -11.63
N HIS A 19 8.70 -10.20 -10.50
CA HIS A 19 8.06 -9.63 -9.30
C HIS A 19 7.65 -8.17 -9.52
N ARG A 20 8.49 -7.38 -10.19
CA ARG A 20 8.27 -5.96 -10.45
C ARG A 20 7.00 -5.69 -11.26
N GLN A 21 6.64 -6.54 -12.21
CA GLN A 21 5.43 -6.34 -13.03
C GLN A 21 4.13 -6.57 -12.24
N ILE A 22 4.10 -7.57 -11.35
CA ILE A 22 2.94 -7.84 -10.49
C ILE A 22 2.87 -6.75 -9.40
N THR A 23 3.98 -6.47 -8.73
CA THR A 23 4.05 -5.46 -7.67
C THR A 23 3.72 -4.05 -8.16
N ALA A 24 4.13 -3.66 -9.37
CA ALA A 24 3.83 -2.33 -9.92
C ALA A 24 2.32 -2.04 -10.05
N ARG A 25 1.51 -3.06 -10.38
CA ARG A 25 0.05 -2.88 -10.44
C ARG A 25 -0.55 -2.69 -9.05
N TYR A 26 -0.10 -3.45 -8.07
CA TYR A 26 -0.53 -3.29 -6.68
C TYR A 26 -0.08 -1.96 -6.09
N ASP A 27 1.16 -1.52 -6.36
CA ASP A 27 1.66 -0.22 -5.92
C ASP A 27 0.85 0.94 -6.49
N LEU A 28 0.38 0.83 -7.74
CA LEU A 28 -0.55 1.80 -8.32
C LEU A 28 -1.88 1.80 -7.57
N TRP A 29 -2.49 0.64 -7.33
CA TRP A 29 -3.75 0.54 -6.58
C TRP A 29 -3.63 1.10 -5.16
N TYR A 30 -2.53 0.82 -4.47
CA TYR A 30 -2.27 1.39 -3.14
C TYR A 30 -2.06 2.90 -3.19
N SER A 31 -1.39 3.40 -4.22
CA SER A 31 -1.19 4.85 -4.37
C SER A 31 -2.51 5.56 -4.68
N LEU A 32 -3.38 4.96 -5.50
CA LEU A 32 -4.72 5.47 -5.76
C LEU A 32 -5.61 5.43 -4.51
N ASN A 33 -5.54 4.35 -3.72
CA ASN A 33 -6.23 4.25 -2.43
C ASN A 33 -5.81 5.38 -1.49
N ASP A 34 -4.51 5.63 -1.34
CA ASP A 34 -3.99 6.65 -0.44
C ASP A 34 -4.35 8.07 -0.90
N LEU A 35 -4.28 8.32 -2.22
CA LEU A 35 -4.75 9.59 -2.78
C LEU A 35 -6.25 9.77 -2.58
N GLY A 36 -7.05 8.72 -2.79
CA GLY A 36 -8.49 8.73 -2.54
C GLY A 36 -8.83 9.03 -1.08
N ALA A 37 -8.19 8.34 -0.14
CA ALA A 37 -8.35 8.58 1.29
C ALA A 37 -7.95 10.02 1.67
N GLY A 38 -6.81 10.50 1.18
CA GLY A 38 -6.34 11.87 1.40
C GLY A 38 -7.32 12.93 0.87
N LEU A 39 -7.85 12.75 -0.33
CA LEU A 39 -8.86 13.64 -0.90
C LEU A 39 -10.14 13.62 -0.07
N MET A 40 -10.61 12.44 0.36
CA MET A 40 -11.78 12.34 1.24
C MET A 40 -11.59 13.11 2.55
N PHE A 41 -10.40 13.05 3.16
CA PHE A 41 -10.09 13.82 4.36
C PHE A 41 -10.09 15.32 4.11
N VAL A 42 -9.46 15.78 3.03
CA VAL A 42 -9.42 17.23 2.70
C VAL A 42 -10.83 17.75 2.45
N ILE A 43 -11.61 17.06 1.61
CA ILE A 43 -12.99 17.46 1.29
C ILE A 43 -13.86 17.41 2.55
N GLY A 44 -13.81 16.33 3.31
CA GLY A 44 -14.52 16.21 4.58
C GLY A 44 -14.15 17.34 5.55
N SER A 45 -12.87 17.72 5.60
CA SER A 45 -12.40 18.80 6.50
C SER A 45 -12.99 20.14 6.11
N ILE A 46 -13.10 20.41 4.81
CA ILE A 46 -13.75 21.62 4.30
C ILE A 46 -15.25 21.59 4.62
N LEU A 47 -15.92 20.45 4.46
CA LEU A 47 -17.35 20.31 4.78
C LEU A 47 -17.67 20.46 6.27
N PHE A 48 -16.71 20.21 7.16
CA PHE A 48 -16.89 20.41 8.60
C PHE A 48 -17.06 21.89 9.01
N PHE A 49 -16.73 22.85 8.14
CA PHE A 49 -16.91 24.28 8.43
C PHE A 49 -18.37 24.76 8.44
N SER A 50 -19.33 23.95 8.00
CA SER A 50 -20.76 24.28 8.01
C SER A 50 -21.57 23.15 8.63
N GLU A 51 -22.45 23.50 9.58
CA GLU A 51 -23.34 22.53 10.25
C GLU A 51 -24.21 21.75 9.27
N ALA A 52 -24.69 22.41 8.20
CA ALA A 52 -25.52 21.78 7.17
C ALA A 52 -24.80 20.66 6.40
N THR A 53 -23.46 20.67 6.37
CA THR A 53 -22.64 19.69 5.64
C THR A 53 -21.89 18.73 6.56
N GLN A 54 -22.13 18.74 7.86
CA GLN A 54 -21.44 17.84 8.80
C GLN A 54 -21.79 16.36 8.61
N THR A 55 -23.04 16.03 8.27
CA THR A 55 -23.43 14.65 7.99
C THR A 55 -22.63 14.06 6.82
N PRO A 56 -22.58 14.69 5.62
CA PRO A 56 -21.73 14.18 4.54
C PRO A 56 -20.23 14.26 4.86
N ALA A 57 -19.77 15.28 5.61
CA ALA A 57 -18.38 15.36 6.08
C ALA A 57 -17.97 14.15 6.92
N THR A 58 -18.84 13.73 7.84
CA THR A 58 -18.62 12.59 8.74
C THR A 58 -18.48 11.29 7.95
N TRP A 59 -19.33 11.06 6.94
CA TRP A 59 -19.23 9.88 6.08
C TRP A 59 -17.96 9.87 5.22
N LEU A 60 -17.56 11.03 4.69
CA LEU A 60 -16.30 11.19 3.97
C LEU A 60 -15.10 10.85 4.86
N PHE A 61 -15.09 11.36 6.10
CA PHE A 61 -14.04 11.06 7.07
C PHE A 61 -14.01 9.60 7.49
N LEU A 62 -15.17 8.98 7.74
CA LEU A 62 -15.26 7.57 8.09
C LEU A 62 -14.74 6.69 6.95
N THR A 63 -15.18 6.95 5.73
CA THR A 63 -14.76 6.19 4.54
C THR A 63 -13.27 6.38 4.26
N GLY A 64 -12.78 7.62 4.33
CA GLY A 64 -11.36 7.93 4.19
C GLY A 64 -10.51 7.22 5.24
N SER A 65 -10.98 7.15 6.49
CA SER A 65 -10.30 6.44 7.59
C SER A 65 -10.20 4.94 7.36
N ILE A 66 -11.28 4.32 6.88
CA ILE A 66 -11.28 2.90 6.52
C ILE A 66 -10.25 2.66 5.41
N LEU A 67 -10.29 3.42 4.31
CA LEU A 67 -9.34 3.29 3.20
C LEU A 67 -7.89 3.51 3.63
N PHE A 68 -7.64 4.52 4.46
CA PHE A 68 -6.31 4.83 5.00
C PHE A 68 -5.74 3.67 5.84
N THR A 69 -6.60 2.91 6.54
CA THR A 69 -6.17 1.80 7.40
C THR A 69 -5.82 0.53 6.61
N VAL A 70 -6.35 0.35 5.41
CA VAL A 70 -6.15 -0.87 4.60
C VAL A 70 -4.67 -1.09 4.26
N ARG A 71 -3.97 -0.05 3.75
CA ARG A 71 -2.57 -0.16 3.30
C ARG A 71 -1.58 -0.54 4.42
N PRO A 72 -1.54 0.14 5.58
CA PRO A 72 -0.64 -0.25 6.66
C PRO A 72 -0.97 -1.64 7.23
N THR A 73 -2.25 -2.03 7.26
CA THR A 73 -2.67 -3.36 7.72
C THR A 73 -2.08 -4.47 6.85
N ILE A 74 -2.15 -4.33 5.53
CA ILE A 74 -1.58 -5.33 4.61
C ILE A 74 -0.07 -5.44 4.77
N ARG A 75 0.64 -4.31 4.88
CA ARG A 75 2.10 -4.30 5.12
C ARG A 75 2.47 -5.00 6.43
N VAL A 76 1.76 -4.69 7.52
CA VAL A 76 2.02 -5.32 8.82
C VAL A 76 1.81 -6.83 8.76
N VAL A 77 0.72 -7.30 8.13
CA VAL A 77 0.46 -8.73 7.96
C VAL A 77 1.56 -9.41 7.13
N GLN A 78 2.01 -8.76 6.05
CA GLN A 78 3.11 -9.25 5.21
C GLN A 78 4.42 -9.37 6.00
N ASP A 79 4.79 -8.33 6.76
CA ASP A 79 6.00 -8.30 7.57
C ASP A 79 6.00 -9.39 8.65
N ILE A 80 4.86 -9.60 9.32
CA ILE A 80 4.70 -10.65 10.33
C ILE A 80 4.84 -12.04 9.69
N HIS A 81 4.22 -12.26 8.53
CA HIS A 81 4.28 -13.54 7.84
C HIS A 81 5.71 -13.89 7.40
N LEU A 82 6.44 -12.93 6.83
CA LEU A 82 7.84 -13.11 6.42
C LEU A 82 8.77 -13.36 7.62
N ARG A 83 8.58 -12.62 8.72
CA ARG A 83 9.35 -12.83 9.96
C ARG A 83 9.14 -14.23 10.53
N ARG A 84 7.93 -14.78 10.48
CA ARG A 84 7.64 -16.16 10.93
C ARG A 84 8.34 -17.21 10.08
N LEU A 85 8.39 -17.03 8.76
CA LEU A 85 9.10 -17.94 7.87
C LEU A 85 10.62 -17.90 8.06
N SER A 86 11.18 -16.72 8.36
CA SER A 86 12.62 -16.55 8.62
C SER A 86 13.08 -17.14 9.96
N HIS A 87 12.20 -17.32 10.94
CA HIS A 87 12.57 -17.84 12.27
C HIS A 87 12.44 -19.37 12.38
N ASN A 88 11.90 -20.06 11.35
CA ASN A 88 11.71 -21.51 11.33
C ASN A 88 12.77 -22.25 10.46
N ASN A 89 13.90 -21.60 10.20
CA ASN A 89 15.12 -22.17 9.59
C ASN A 89 16.33 -21.75 10.44
#